data_AF-A0A9P1H8Y8-F1
#
_entry.id   AF-A0A9P1H8Y8-F1
#
_cell.length_a   1.000
_cell.length_b   1.000
_cell.length_c   1.000
_cell.angle_alpha   90.00
_cell.angle_beta   90.00
_cell.angle_gamma   90.00
#
_symmetry.space_group_name_H-M   'P 1'
#
loop_
_entity.id
_entity.type
_entity.pdbx_description
1 polymer ?
#
loop_
_entity_poly.entity_id
_entity_poly.type
_entity_poly.pdbx_seq_one_letter_code
_entity_poly.pdbx_strand_id
1 'polypeptide(L)'
;MFRFVRLPRSIYLPQTAMIDSQANQICPSGSPVSARVVELIKTASTQASQAANEGTKGTAARDPFEFNITEENPTDDQIQTICEYVGPTKIPQVVKGANSVAEALRKFKQDQANFQRPVVVDWNNGKAVVGENESEILKMIESLKR
;
A
#
# COMPACT_ATOMS: atom_id res chain seq x y z
N MET A 1 -57.74 -5.71 -1.78
CA MET A 1 -58.61 -4.51 -1.63
C MET A 1 -57.78 -3.30 -2.02
N PHE A 2 -58.26 -2.52 -2.99
CA PHE A 2 -57.53 -1.49 -3.73
C PHE A 2 -57.34 -0.18 -2.95
N ARG A 3 -56.24 0.55 -3.20
CA ARG A 3 -56.33 1.96 -3.65
C ARG A 3 -55.03 2.54 -4.23
N PHE A 4 -55.23 3.29 -5.31
CA PHE A 4 -54.32 4.03 -6.18
C PHE A 4 -54.00 5.45 -5.66
N VAL A 5 -52.82 5.99 -6.02
CA VAL A 5 -52.58 7.43 -6.31
C VAL A 5 -51.53 7.48 -7.45
N ARG A 6 -51.94 7.62 -8.72
CA ARG A 6 -52.11 8.83 -9.56
C ARG A 6 -50.80 9.50 -10.05
N LEU A 7 -50.40 9.01 -11.23
CA LEU A 7 -49.88 9.62 -12.47
C LEU A 7 -48.63 10.53 -12.53
N PRO A 8 -47.86 10.40 -13.64
CA PRO A 8 -46.59 11.08 -13.90
C PRO A 8 -46.78 12.39 -14.66
N ARG A 9 -45.84 13.32 -14.52
CA ARG A 9 -45.40 14.19 -15.63
C ARG A 9 -44.15 15.00 -15.29
N SER A 10 -43.26 15.00 -16.28
CA SER A 10 -42.54 16.18 -16.78
C SER A 10 -41.12 16.43 -16.29
N ILE A 11 -40.23 16.24 -17.27
CA ILE A 11 -39.11 17.11 -17.71
C ILE A 11 -37.85 17.26 -16.85
N TYR A 12 -36.81 16.61 -17.38
CA TYR A 12 -35.47 17.16 -17.65
C TYR A 12 -34.63 17.65 -16.46
N LEU A 13 -33.84 16.73 -15.93
CA LEU A 13 -32.44 16.98 -15.58
C LEU A 13 -31.64 15.80 -16.11
N PRO A 14 -30.75 15.96 -17.11
CA PRO A 14 -29.59 15.10 -17.19
C PRO A 14 -28.67 15.51 -16.03
N GLN A 15 -28.99 15.05 -14.82
CA GLN A 15 -27.95 14.83 -13.83
C GLN A 15 -27.14 13.69 -14.42
N THR A 16 -26.08 14.03 -15.16
CA THR A 16 -25.06 13.07 -15.57
C THR A 16 -24.82 12.15 -14.40
N ALA A 17 -25.12 10.88 -14.65
CA ALA A 17 -24.92 9.76 -13.77
C ALA A 17 -23.61 9.99 -13.00
N MET A 18 -23.67 10.01 -11.68
CA MET A 18 -23.42 8.76 -10.97
C MET A 18 -22.26 8.04 -11.66
N ILE A 19 -21.05 8.59 -11.49
CA ILE A 19 -19.84 7.75 -11.42
C ILE A 19 -19.97 6.99 -10.10
N ASP A 20 -20.96 6.11 -10.07
CA ASP A 20 -20.99 4.99 -9.15
C ASP A 20 -19.86 4.06 -9.57
N SER A 21 -19.24 3.50 -8.55
CA SER A 21 -18.61 2.19 -8.68
C SER A 21 -17.29 2.17 -9.46
N GLN A 22 -16.33 2.98 -9.02
CA GLN A 22 -15.05 2.40 -8.60
C GLN A 22 -14.66 2.93 -7.21
N ALA A 23 -15.51 2.60 -6.24
CA ALA A 23 -15.02 2.05 -4.98
C ALA A 23 -14.33 0.70 -5.26
N ASN A 24 -13.30 0.72 -6.12
CA ASN A 24 -12.51 -0.44 -6.43
C ASN A 24 -11.43 -0.51 -5.35
N GLN A 25 -11.87 -1.03 -4.20
CA GLN A 25 -11.09 -1.97 -3.42
C GLN A 25 -9.71 -1.45 -3.02
N ILE A 26 -9.66 -0.33 -2.30
CA ILE A 26 -8.55 -0.02 -1.40
C ILE A 26 -8.97 -0.42 0.02
N CYS A 27 -9.37 -1.67 0.17
CA CYS A 27 -9.26 -2.31 1.47
C CYS A 27 -7.91 -3.02 1.42
N PRO A 28 -6.91 -2.57 2.18
CA PRO A 28 -6.19 -3.55 2.95
C PRO A 28 -6.35 -3.23 4.42
N SER A 29 -7.34 -3.90 5.04
CA SER A 29 -7.61 -3.89 6.47
C SER A 29 -7.71 -2.50 7.15
N GLY A 30 -8.86 -1.83 7.03
CA GLY A 30 -9.43 -0.93 8.05
C GLY A 30 -8.67 0.33 8.50
N SER A 31 -7.45 0.61 8.01
CA SER A 31 -6.63 1.76 8.43
C SER A 31 -6.50 2.78 7.30
N PRO A 32 -6.85 4.07 7.53
CA PRO A 32 -6.68 5.14 6.54
C PRO A 32 -5.21 5.34 6.14
N VAL A 33 -4.29 4.88 6.99
CA VAL A 33 -2.85 4.95 6.80
C VAL A 33 -2.38 4.02 5.67
N SER A 34 -2.87 2.78 5.66
CA SER A 34 -2.51 1.79 4.63
C SER A 34 -3.00 2.21 3.24
N ALA A 35 -4.21 2.80 3.16
CA ALA A 35 -4.79 3.25 1.90
C ALA A 35 -3.97 4.38 1.25
N ARG A 36 -3.47 5.34 2.04
CA ARG A 36 -2.62 6.44 1.55
C ARG A 36 -1.30 5.94 0.98
N VAL A 37 -0.65 4.99 1.66
CA VAL A 37 0.62 4.41 1.19
C VAL A 37 0.42 3.69 -0.15
N VAL A 38 -0.67 2.93 -0.28
CA VAL A 38 -1.02 2.25 -1.53
C VAL A 38 -1.26 3.25 -2.66
N GLU A 39 -2.01 4.32 -2.41
CA GLU A 39 -2.29 5.35 -3.41
C GLU A 39 -1.01 6.07 -3.84
N LEU A 40 -0.10 6.37 -2.90
CA LEU A 40 1.20 6.98 -3.17
C LEU A 40 2.05 6.08 -4.09
N ILE A 41 2.18 4.79 -3.74
CA ILE A 41 2.96 3.82 -4.52
C ILE A 41 2.34 3.64 -5.92
N LYS A 42 1.01 3.54 -6.02
CA LYS A 42 0.28 3.40 -7.29
C LYS A 42 0.45 4.63 -8.19
N THR A 43 0.37 5.82 -7.60
CA THR A 43 0.56 7.09 -8.31
C THR A 43 1.99 7.17 -8.84
N ALA A 44 2.98 6.81 -8.02
CA ALA A 44 4.38 6.77 -8.42
C ALA A 44 4.64 5.76 -9.55
N SER A 45 4.02 4.57 -9.52
CA SER A 45 4.12 3.57 -10.59
C SER A 45 3.49 4.07 -11.90
N THR A 46 2.31 4.68 -11.84
CA THR A 46 1.65 5.25 -13.04
C THR A 46 2.46 6.40 -13.64
N GLN A 47 3.09 7.21 -12.79
CA GLN A 47 3.99 8.29 -13.23
C GLN A 47 5.24 7.73 -13.90
N ALA A 48 5.81 6.65 -13.35
CA ALA A 48 6.97 5.96 -13.93
C ALA A 48 6.66 5.43 -15.34
N SER A 49 5.56 4.70 -15.49
CA SER A 49 5.12 4.14 -16.78
C SER A 49 4.86 5.21 -17.84
N GLN A 50 4.29 6.36 -17.47
CA GLN A 50 4.08 7.48 -18.40
C GLN A 50 5.40 8.13 -18.83
N ALA A 51 6.33 8.34 -17.89
CA ALA A 51 7.65 8.92 -18.18
C ALA A 51 8.50 8.02 -19.08
N ALA A 52 8.36 6.69 -18.95
CA ALA A 52 9.03 5.73 -19.82
C ALA A 52 8.51 5.77 -21.27
N ASN A 53 7.20 5.99 -21.47
CA ASN A 53 6.58 6.02 -22.80
C ASN A 53 6.85 7.33 -23.57
N GLU A 54 6.93 8.46 -22.87
CA GLU A 54 7.12 9.79 -23.47
C GLU A 54 8.58 10.10 -23.87
N GLY A 55 9.48 9.11 -23.85
CA GLY A 55 10.86 9.24 -24.35
C GLY A 55 11.68 10.37 -23.71
N THR A 56 11.27 10.89 -22.55
CA THR A 56 11.86 12.07 -21.93
C THR A 56 13.17 11.68 -21.26
N LYS A 57 14.23 11.64 -22.07
CA LYS A 57 15.62 11.38 -21.70
C LYS A 57 16.21 12.59 -20.98
N GLY A 58 15.60 12.99 -19.86
CA GLY A 58 15.95 14.20 -19.16
C GLY A 58 15.34 14.18 -17.77
N THR A 59 16.13 13.69 -16.81
CA THR A 59 15.86 13.67 -15.36
C THR A 59 14.62 12.84 -14.95
N ALA A 60 14.87 11.60 -14.54
CA ALA A 60 13.92 10.71 -13.85
C ALA A 60 12.89 9.93 -14.69
N ALA A 61 13.26 9.42 -15.86
CA ALA A 61 12.60 8.21 -16.38
C ALA A 61 12.78 7.10 -15.32
N ARG A 62 11.66 6.62 -14.76
CA ARG A 62 11.63 5.56 -13.74
C ARG A 62 11.16 4.29 -14.42
N ASP A 63 11.79 3.16 -14.13
CA ASP A 63 11.29 1.87 -14.61
C ASP A 63 9.92 1.56 -13.97
N PRO A 64 8.97 1.04 -14.76
CA PRO A 64 7.72 0.56 -14.21
C PRO A 64 8.02 -0.58 -13.22
N PHE A 65 7.54 -0.44 -12.00
CA PHE A 65 7.67 -1.47 -10.97
C PHE A 65 6.30 -2.02 -10.59
N GLU A 66 6.23 -3.33 -10.37
CA GLU A 66 5.06 -3.98 -9.82
C GLU A 66 5.10 -3.93 -8.29
N PHE A 67 3.95 -3.63 -7.68
CA PHE A 67 3.78 -3.72 -6.24
C PHE A 67 2.67 -4.73 -5.95
N ASN A 68 2.90 -5.58 -4.95
CA ASN A 68 1.91 -6.55 -4.49
C ASN A 68 1.44 -6.17 -3.08
N ILE A 69 0.13 -6.05 -2.89
CA ILE A 69 -0.45 -5.86 -1.56
C ILE A 69 -0.92 -7.22 -1.07
N THR A 70 -0.35 -7.66 0.04
CA THR A 70 -0.76 -8.92 0.69
C THR A 70 -1.34 -8.60 2.06
N GLU A 71 -2.62 -8.91 2.24
CA GLU A 71 -3.32 -8.81 3.53
C GLU A 71 -3.13 -10.05 4.40
N GLU A 72 -2.57 -11.11 3.84
CA GLU A 72 -2.25 -12.34 4.54
C GLU A 72 -1.16 -12.11 5.57
N ASN A 73 -1.14 -12.97 6.58
CA ASN A 73 -0.10 -12.92 7.58
C ASN A 73 1.23 -13.34 6.93
N PRO A 74 2.29 -12.52 7.09
CA PRO A 74 3.61 -12.91 6.59
C PRO A 74 4.06 -14.20 7.27
N THR A 75 4.77 -15.03 6.51
CA THR A 75 5.40 -16.25 7.04
C THR A 75 6.55 -15.89 7.99
N ASP A 76 6.89 -16.78 8.91
CA ASP A 76 8.03 -16.61 9.83
C ASP A 76 9.32 -16.19 9.09
N ASP A 77 9.67 -16.87 8.00
CA ASP A 77 10.85 -16.55 7.20
C ASP A 77 10.79 -15.16 6.56
N GLN A 78 9.58 -14.70 6.20
CA GLN A 78 9.37 -13.35 5.68
C GLN A 78 9.58 -12.31 6.79
N ILE A 79 9.08 -12.56 8.01
CA ILE A 79 9.32 -11.67 9.15
C ILE A 79 10.82 -11.59 9.47
N GLN A 80 11.51 -12.72 9.43
CA GLN A 80 12.96 -12.76 9.62
C GLN A 80 13.66 -11.87 8.59
N THR A 81 13.36 -12.08 7.31
CA THR A 81 13.97 -11.30 6.21
C THR A 81 13.65 -9.81 6.33
N ILE A 82 12.42 -9.45 6.69
CA ILE A 82 12.02 -8.06 6.94
C ILE A 82 12.83 -7.46 8.09
N CYS A 83 13.00 -8.18 9.20
CA CYS A 83 13.79 -7.73 10.34
C CYS A 83 15.27 -7.51 9.97
N GLU A 84 15.81 -8.36 9.09
CA GLU A 84 17.16 -8.22 8.54
C GLU A 84 17.27 -6.97 7.64
N TYR A 85 16.27 -6.70 6.79
CA TYR A 85 16.25 -5.54 5.88
C TYR A 85 16.05 -4.20 6.57
N VAL A 86 15.27 -4.14 7.66
CA VAL A 86 15.14 -2.90 8.46
C VAL A 86 16.35 -2.65 9.36
N GLY A 87 17.08 -3.71 9.70
CA GLY A 87 18.19 -3.70 10.65
C GLY A 87 17.76 -3.63 12.13
N PRO A 88 18.66 -3.99 13.07
CA PRO A 88 18.35 -4.16 14.49
C PRO A 88 17.75 -2.91 15.15
N THR A 89 18.09 -1.72 14.65
CA THR A 89 17.59 -0.44 15.15
C THR A 89 16.09 -0.23 14.89
N LYS A 90 15.55 -0.79 13.82
CA LYS A 90 14.15 -0.63 13.39
C LYS A 90 13.28 -1.86 13.67
N ILE A 91 13.84 -2.97 14.17
CA ILE A 91 13.06 -4.14 14.63
C ILE A 91 11.90 -3.78 15.57
N PRO A 92 12.07 -2.94 16.62
CA PRO A 92 10.96 -2.59 17.50
C PRO A 92 9.85 -1.77 16.82
N GLN A 93 10.15 -1.19 15.64
CA GLN A 93 9.14 -0.51 14.82
C GLN A 93 8.33 -1.52 14.00
N VAL A 94 8.95 -2.61 13.51
CA VAL A 94 8.27 -3.69 12.78
C VAL A 94 7.38 -4.50 13.72
N VAL A 95 7.93 -4.97 14.84
CA VAL A 95 7.21 -5.77 15.84
C VAL A 95 7.34 -5.09 17.19
N LYS A 96 6.20 -4.67 17.76
CA LYS A 96 6.18 -3.97 19.04
C LYS A 96 6.78 -4.84 20.14
N GLY A 97 7.77 -4.28 20.85
CA GLY A 97 8.44 -4.96 21.96
C GLY A 97 9.47 -6.02 21.57
N ALA A 98 9.81 -6.13 20.28
CA ALA A 98 10.93 -6.94 19.82
C ALA A 98 12.20 -6.10 19.66
N ASN A 99 13.33 -6.59 20.15
CA ASN A 99 14.65 -5.95 19.97
C ASN A 99 15.61 -6.81 19.14
N SER A 100 15.21 -8.04 18.82
CA SER A 100 15.97 -8.99 18.03
C SER A 100 15.03 -9.75 17.10
N VAL A 101 15.60 -10.35 16.05
CA VAL A 101 14.86 -11.16 15.08
C VAL A 101 14.15 -12.33 15.77
N ALA A 102 14.84 -13.01 16.67
CA ALA A 102 14.28 -14.12 17.44
C ALA A 102 13.10 -13.69 18.32
N GLU A 103 13.20 -12.53 18.99
CA GLU A 103 12.10 -11.98 19.78
C GLU A 103 10.95 -11.52 18.89
N ALA A 104 11.23 -10.96 17.71
CA ALA A 104 10.21 -10.56 16.74
C ALA A 104 9.38 -11.77 16.27
N LEU A 105 10.04 -12.87 15.91
CA LEU A 105 9.37 -14.12 15.53
C LEU A 105 8.54 -14.69 16.68
N ARG A 106 9.09 -14.69 17.90
CA ARG A 106 8.38 -15.18 19.08
C ARG A 106 7.13 -14.34 19.36
N LYS A 107 7.24 -13.01 19.31
CA LYS A 107 6.14 -12.06 19.51
C LYS A 107 5.08 -12.16 18.42
N PHE A 108 5.51 -12.35 17.17
CA PHE A 108 4.61 -12.54 16.03
C PHE A 108 3.80 -13.84 16.15
N LYS A 109 4.45 -14.93 16.55
CA LYS A 109 3.78 -16.22 16.83
C LYS A 109 2.78 -16.14 17.99
N GLN A 110 3.10 -15.33 19.00
CA GLN A 110 2.21 -15.11 20.14
C GLN A 110 1.00 -14.26 19.75
N ASP A 111 1.23 -13.15 19.05
CA ASP A 111 0.19 -12.23 18.64
C ASP A 111 0.63 -11.46 17.38
N GLN A 112 -0.08 -11.74 16.30
CA GLN A 112 0.13 -11.14 14.99
C GLN A 112 -0.26 -9.65 14.96
N ALA A 113 -1.05 -9.16 15.92
CA ALA A 113 -1.40 -7.75 16.05
C ALA A 113 -0.21 -6.89 16.52
N ASN A 114 0.86 -7.50 17.04
CA ASN A 114 2.11 -6.79 17.36
C ASN A 114 2.87 -6.33 16.12
N PHE A 115 2.59 -6.92 14.96
CA PHE A 115 3.17 -6.52 13.69
C PHE A 115 2.57 -5.19 13.23
N GLN A 116 3.39 -4.17 13.11
CA GLN A 116 2.95 -2.87 12.63
C GLN A 116 2.66 -2.94 11.14
N ARG A 117 1.45 -2.54 10.76
CA ARG A 117 1.01 -2.39 9.37
C ARG A 117 0.75 -0.90 9.08
N PRO A 118 1.03 -0.40 7.87
CA PRO A 118 1.61 -1.10 6.71
C PRO A 118 3.13 -1.32 6.82
N VAL A 119 3.66 -2.33 6.13
CA VAL A 119 5.10 -2.50 5.89
C VAL A 119 5.33 -2.59 4.39
N VAL A 120 6.20 -1.75 3.87
CA VAL A 120 6.63 -1.76 2.48
C VAL A 120 7.99 -2.45 2.43
N VAL A 121 8.09 -3.51 1.64
CA VAL A 121 9.31 -4.32 1.51
C VAL A 121 9.76 -4.30 0.06
N ASP A 122 11.01 -3.92 -0.14
CA ASP A 122 11.74 -3.99 -1.40
C ASP A 122 12.65 -5.22 -1.38
N TRP A 123 12.19 -6.28 -2.04
CA TRP A 123 12.94 -7.53 -2.18
C TRP A 123 14.13 -7.42 -3.14
N ASN A 124 14.15 -6.43 -4.04
CA ASN A 124 15.22 -6.25 -5.02
C ASN A 124 16.44 -5.57 -4.37
N ASN A 125 16.21 -4.56 -3.53
CA ASN A 125 17.28 -3.83 -2.86
C ASN A 125 17.52 -4.27 -1.41
N GLY A 126 16.73 -5.22 -0.89
CA GLY A 126 16.84 -5.70 0.49
C GLY A 126 16.55 -4.60 1.51
N LYS A 127 15.50 -3.80 1.27
CA LYS A 127 15.09 -2.71 2.16
C LYS A 127 13.65 -2.91 2.62
N ALA A 128 13.36 -2.49 3.85
CA ALA A 128 12.00 -2.47 4.36
C ALA A 128 11.73 -1.14 5.09
N VAL A 129 10.52 -0.62 4.91
CA VAL A 129 10.02 0.60 5.54
C VAL A 129 8.73 0.26 6.26
N VAL A 130 8.65 0.69 7.52
CA VAL A 130 7.48 0.45 8.37
C VAL A 130 6.65 1.72 8.47
N GLY A 131 5.34 1.58 8.39
CA GLY A 131 4.37 2.66 8.55
C GLY A 131 4.21 3.55 7.31
N GLU A 132 3.76 4.78 7.55
CA GLU A 132 3.46 5.79 6.54
C GLU A 132 4.57 6.82 6.34
N ASN A 133 5.82 6.46 6.61
CA ASN A 133 6.90 7.42 6.44
C ASN A 133 7.13 7.70 4.95
N GLU A 134 6.37 8.64 4.40
CA GLU A 134 6.32 8.98 2.98
C GLU A 134 7.72 9.29 2.45
N SER A 135 8.57 9.95 3.25
CA SER A 135 9.94 10.27 2.87
C SER A 135 10.79 9.02 2.65
N GLU A 136 10.69 8.02 3.53
CA GLU A 136 11.44 6.77 3.39
C GLU A 136 10.87 5.90 2.25
N ILE A 137 9.54 5.89 2.08
CA ILE A 137 8.87 5.21 0.96
C ILE A 137 9.27 5.83 -0.37
N LEU A 138 9.27 7.16 -0.47
CA LEU A 138 9.69 7.88 -1.68
C LEU A 138 11.16 7.61 -1.99
N LYS A 139 12.06 7.64 -1.00
CA LYS A 139 13.47 7.27 -1.20
C LYS A 139 13.64 5.84 -1.70
N MET A 140 12.85 4.90 -1.17
CA MET A 140 12.84 3.51 -1.62
C MET A 140 12.40 3.43 -3.09
N ILE A 141 11.29 4.08 -3.44
CA ILE A 141 10.80 4.14 -4.82
C ILE A 141 11.83 4.82 -5.74
N GLU A 142 12.52 5.86 -5.27
CA GLU A 142 13.59 6.51 -6.02
C GLU A 142 14.80 5.61 -6.21
N SER A 143 15.10 4.72 -5.25
CA SER A 143 16.19 3.76 -5.36
C SER A 143 15.91 2.62 -6.35
N LEU A 144 14.65 2.41 -6.75
CA LEU A 144 14.26 1.43 -7.79
C LEU A 144 14.66 1.85 -9.22
N LYS A 145 15.22 3.05 -9.42
CA LYS A 145 15.59 3.65 -10.73
C LYS A 145 16.75 2.98 -11.50
N ARG A 146 16.97 1.67 -11.36
CA ARG A 146 18.22 1.07 -11.84
C ARG A 146 18.08 0.08 -12.98
#